data_AF-A0A2D6TJG6-F1
#
_entry.id   AF-A0A2D6TJG6-F1
#
_cell.length_a   1.000
_cell.length_b   1.000
_cell.length_c   1.000
_cell.angle_alpha   90.00
_cell.angle_beta   90.00
_cell.angle_gamma   90.00
#
_symmetry.space_group_name_H-M   'P 1'
#
loop_
_entity.id
_entity.type
_entity.pdbx_description
1 polymer ?
#
loop_
_entity_poly.entity_id
_entity_poly.type
_entity_poly.pdbx_seq_one_letter_code
_entity_poly.pdbx_strand_id
1 'polypeptide(L)'
;MIGLNKVKIKDKFAFYVPQEDTLYHRLCFYTFLKADHAPKGKHTVTAEITYYPGDKISKMSDKEIIKHTIGTMEREGFIDSEDVCETDLVNSRYGYVVNTIGYIDKLKIIREYFDSIGLHLCGRFAEFEYLNMDVVVRHSFELAKKIKDNTYMEAK
;
A
#
# COMPACT_ATOMS: atom_id res chain seq x y z
N MET A 1 -1.98 9.73 -6.50
CA MET A 1 -2.77 9.46 -7.71
C MET A 1 -2.69 10.66 -8.64
N ILE A 2 -2.66 10.42 -9.95
CA ILE A 2 -2.62 11.46 -10.99
C ILE A 2 -3.81 11.22 -11.92
N GLY A 3 -4.66 12.24 -12.06
CA GLY A 3 -5.77 12.26 -13.01
C GLY A 3 -5.31 12.79 -14.36
N LEU A 4 -5.76 12.15 -15.43
CA LEU A 4 -5.35 12.46 -16.80
C LEU A 4 -6.55 12.70 -17.73
N ASN A 5 -6.43 13.68 -18.61
CA ASN A 5 -7.35 13.96 -19.72
C ASN A 5 -7.26 12.89 -20.81
N LYS A 6 -6.08 12.33 -21.04
CA LYS A 6 -5.83 11.21 -21.96
C LYS A 6 -4.82 10.26 -21.32
N VAL A 7 -4.84 9.00 -21.74
CA VAL A 7 -3.88 8.00 -21.26
C VAL A 7 -3.18 7.35 -22.44
N LYS A 8 -1.86 7.18 -22.32
CA LYS A 8 -1.04 6.46 -23.30
C LYS A 8 -1.21 4.95 -23.18
N ILE A 9 -1.30 4.45 -21.95
CA ILE A 9 -1.40 3.02 -21.65
C ILE A 9 -2.85 2.63 -21.34
N LYS A 10 -3.39 1.64 -22.06
CA LYS A 10 -4.79 1.20 -21.92
C LYS A 10 -4.96 -0.30 -21.71
N ASP A 11 -3.91 -1.09 -21.90
CA ASP A 11 -3.93 -2.54 -21.98
C ASP A 11 -3.12 -3.22 -20.84
N LYS A 12 -2.64 -2.44 -19.88
CA LYS A 12 -1.86 -2.91 -18.74
C LYS A 12 -2.44 -2.36 -17.44
N PHE A 13 -2.51 -3.23 -16.44
CA PHE A 13 -2.90 -2.84 -15.10
C PHE A 13 -1.74 -2.17 -14.34
N ALA A 14 -0.56 -2.80 -14.34
CA ALA A 14 0.55 -2.36 -13.50
C ALA A 14 1.92 -2.50 -14.18
N PHE A 15 2.84 -1.62 -13.78
CA PHE A 15 4.25 -1.63 -14.17
C PHE A 15 5.13 -1.64 -12.92
N TYR A 16 6.21 -2.41 -12.95
CA TYR A 16 7.27 -2.39 -11.95
C TYR A 16 8.47 -1.67 -12.55
N VAL A 17 9.00 -0.70 -11.80
CA VAL A 17 9.99 0.25 -12.29
C VAL A 17 11.25 0.08 -11.42
N PRO A 18 12.27 -0.65 -11.91
CA PRO A 18 13.50 -0.91 -11.16
C PRO A 18 14.52 0.23 -11.22
N GLN A 19 14.28 1.27 -12.03
CA GLN A 19 15.22 2.36 -12.27
C GLN A 19 15.50 3.19 -11.01
N GLU A 20 16.78 3.38 -10.68
CA GLU A 20 17.22 4.07 -9.46
C GLU A 20 16.93 5.58 -9.46
N ASP A 21 16.77 6.20 -10.63
CA ASP A 21 16.50 7.63 -10.81
C ASP A 21 14.99 7.97 -10.73
N THR A 22 14.19 7.04 -10.22
CA THR A 22 12.74 7.16 -10.04
C THR A 22 12.40 7.09 -8.55
N LEU A 23 11.32 7.79 -8.14
CA LEU A 23 10.83 7.67 -6.76
C LEU A 23 9.86 6.49 -6.60
N TYR A 24 9.16 6.12 -7.67
CA TYR A 24 8.14 5.08 -7.63
C TYR A 24 8.73 3.73 -8.05
N HIS A 25 8.31 2.68 -7.35
CA HIS A 25 8.66 1.31 -7.74
C HIS A 25 7.51 0.62 -8.49
N ARG A 26 6.29 1.18 -8.43
CA ARG A 26 5.11 0.64 -9.10
C ARG A 26 4.17 1.73 -9.61
N LEU A 27 3.65 1.53 -10.82
CA LEU A 27 2.57 2.31 -11.41
C LEU A 27 1.34 1.43 -11.63
N CYS A 28 0.15 1.94 -11.33
CA CYS A 28 -1.13 1.25 -11.53
C CYS A 28 -2.11 2.10 -12.34
N PHE A 29 -2.64 1.56 -13.44
CA PHE A 29 -3.62 2.19 -14.33
C PHE A 29 -5.01 1.58 -14.08
N TYR A 30 -5.75 2.10 -13.11
CA TYR A 30 -7.02 1.49 -12.68
C TYR A 30 -8.12 1.53 -13.75
N THR A 31 -8.08 2.47 -14.69
CA THR A 31 -9.04 2.49 -15.82
C THR A 31 -8.89 1.30 -16.77
N PHE A 32 -7.80 0.52 -16.68
CA PHE A 32 -7.67 -0.78 -17.34
C PHE A 32 -8.70 -1.79 -16.79
N LEU A 33 -8.94 -1.80 -15.48
CA LEU A 33 -9.86 -2.76 -14.86
C LEU A 33 -11.30 -2.45 -15.25
N LYS A 34 -11.71 -1.19 -15.07
CA LYS A 34 -12.99 -0.65 -15.52
C LYS A 34 -12.90 0.86 -15.72
N ALA A 35 -13.68 1.37 -16.68
CA ALA A 35 -13.70 2.79 -17.00
C ALA A 35 -14.28 3.69 -15.89
N ASP A 36 -15.09 3.14 -14.98
CA ASP A 36 -15.73 3.86 -13.86
C ASP A 36 -14.79 4.10 -12.67
N HIS A 37 -13.55 3.61 -12.73
CA HIS A 37 -12.47 4.04 -11.82
C HIS A 37 -12.02 5.50 -12.05
N ALA A 38 -12.59 6.19 -13.05
CA ALA A 38 -12.40 7.61 -13.29
C ALA A 38 -13.71 8.24 -13.82
N PRO A 39 -13.89 9.57 -13.72
CA PRO A 39 -14.96 10.27 -14.42
C PRO A 39 -14.94 10.00 -15.93
N LYS A 40 -16.10 10.14 -16.59
CA LYS A 40 -16.23 9.86 -18.03
C LYS A 40 -15.19 10.62 -18.85
N GLY A 41 -14.41 9.89 -19.66
CA GLY A 41 -13.37 10.45 -20.51
C GLY A 41 -12.10 10.88 -19.77
N LYS A 42 -11.96 10.53 -18.50
CA LYS A 42 -10.75 10.72 -17.70
C LYS A 42 -10.08 9.39 -17.40
N HIS A 43 -8.83 9.47 -16.98
CA HIS A 43 -8.01 8.33 -16.62
C HIS A 43 -7.25 8.61 -15.33
N THR A 44 -6.70 7.55 -14.74
CA THR A 44 -5.89 7.66 -13.52
C THR A 44 -4.66 6.78 -13.61
N VAL A 45 -3.53 7.29 -13.12
CA VAL A 45 -2.36 6.49 -12.80
C VAL A 45 -1.99 6.72 -11.33
N THR A 46 -1.68 5.65 -10.62
CA THR A 46 -1.21 5.70 -9.22
C THR A 46 0.25 5.29 -9.18
N ALA A 47 1.09 6.19 -8.68
CA ALA A 47 2.48 5.90 -8.36
C ALA A 47 2.59 5.47 -6.89
N GLU A 48 3.25 4.35 -6.64
CA GLU A 48 3.59 3.91 -5.28
C GLU A 48 5.05 4.19 -4.99
N ILE A 49 5.28 4.95 -3.93
CA ILE A 49 6.59 5.43 -3.49
C ILE A 49 6.78 4.92 -2.07
N THR A 50 7.87 4.19 -1.85
CA THR A 50 8.28 3.73 -0.52
C THR A 50 9.42 4.60 -0.03
N TYR A 51 9.44 4.88 1.27
CA TYR A 51 10.48 5.69 1.88
C TYR A 51 10.70 5.25 3.33
N TYR A 52 11.89 5.54 3.85
CA TYR A 52 12.24 5.35 5.25
C TYR A 52 12.16 6.69 6.01
N PRO A 53 11.72 6.70 7.28
CA PRO A 53 11.80 7.89 8.11
C PRO A 53 13.23 8.46 8.15
N GLY A 54 13.40 9.72 7.75
CA GLY A 54 14.68 10.42 7.74
C GLY A 54 15.45 10.35 6.42
N ASP A 55 14.98 9.59 5.42
CA ASP A 55 15.55 9.56 4.08
C ASP A 55 15.25 10.85 3.28
N LYS A 56 15.70 10.89 2.03
CA LYS A 56 15.47 12.05 1.14
C LYS A 56 13.98 12.31 0.90
N ILE A 57 13.21 11.26 0.62
CA ILE A 57 11.79 11.38 0.25
C ILE A 57 10.97 11.89 1.44
N SER A 58 11.26 11.42 2.65
CA SER A 58 10.59 11.84 3.90
C SER A 58 10.74 13.33 4.22
N LYS A 59 11.70 14.02 3.59
CA LYS A 59 11.98 15.44 3.76
C LYS A 59 11.46 16.30 2.61
N MET A 60 10.95 15.67 1.54
CA MET A 60 10.35 16.39 0.41
C MET A 60 8.95 16.84 0.78
N SER A 61 8.57 18.02 0.31
CA SER A 61 7.17 18.45 0.33
C SER A 61 6.34 17.68 -0.70
N ASP A 62 5.03 17.60 -0.47
CA ASP A 62 4.10 16.93 -1.40
C ASP A 62 4.24 17.48 -2.83
N LYS A 63 4.44 18.80 -2.98
CA LYS A 63 4.65 19.45 -4.28
C LYS A 63 5.92 18.96 -4.98
N GLU A 64 7.01 18.75 -4.25
CA GLU A 64 8.27 18.25 -4.81
C GLU A 64 8.12 16.79 -5.26
N ILE A 65 7.41 15.97 -4.46
CA ILE A 65 7.13 14.56 -4.80
C ILE A 65 6.28 14.51 -6.07
N ILE A 66 5.16 15.24 -6.10
CA ILE A 66 4.26 15.28 -7.26
C ILE A 66 4.99 15.76 -8.52
N LYS A 67 5.74 16.85 -8.43
CA LYS A 67 6.51 17.40 -9.56
C LYS A 67 7.55 16.40 -10.07
N HIS A 68 8.29 15.75 -9.17
CA HIS A 68 9.27 14.74 -9.56
C HIS A 68 8.59 13.53 -10.21
N THR A 69 7.51 13.02 -9.64
CA THR A 69 6.77 11.88 -10.17
C THR A 69 6.25 12.15 -11.58
N ILE A 70 5.58 13.29 -11.82
CA ILE A 70 5.06 13.67 -13.14
C ILE A 70 6.21 13.80 -14.15
N GLY A 71 7.28 14.51 -13.79
CA GLY A 71 8.42 14.70 -14.69
C GLY A 71 9.14 13.39 -15.05
N THR A 72 9.28 12.47 -14.09
CA THR A 72 9.82 11.13 -14.36
C THR A 72 8.89 10.33 -15.26
N MET A 73 7.58 10.31 -14.99
CA MET A 73 6.60 9.58 -15.82
C MET A 73 6.54 10.10 -17.26
N GLU A 74 6.62 11.41 -17.45
CA GLU A 74 6.66 12.02 -18.78
C GLU A 74 7.96 11.64 -19.51
N ARG A 75 9.12 11.75 -18.85
CA ARG A 75 10.42 11.32 -19.39
C ARG A 75 10.41 9.85 -19.83
N GLU A 76 9.76 8.99 -19.06
CA GLU A 76 9.64 7.55 -19.33
C GLU A 76 8.52 7.22 -20.33
N GLY A 77 7.74 8.20 -20.78
CA GLY A 77 6.69 8.03 -21.78
C GLY A 77 5.39 7.43 -21.25
N PHE A 78 5.18 7.37 -19.93
CA PHE A 78 3.93 6.88 -19.33
C PHE A 78 2.76 7.86 -19.50
N ILE A 79 3.04 9.17 -19.44
CA ILE A 79 2.05 10.24 -19.55
C ILE A 79 2.57 11.38 -20.43
N ASP A 80 1.71 12.34 -20.75
CA ASP A 80 2.09 13.70 -21.16
C ASP A 80 1.71 14.64 -20.01
N SER A 81 2.61 15.54 -19.60
CA SER A 81 2.34 16.42 -18.44
C SER A 81 1.18 17.38 -18.71
N GLU A 82 0.95 17.76 -19.97
CA GLU A 82 -0.20 18.58 -20.41
C GLU A 82 -1.56 17.91 -20.20
N ASP A 83 -1.60 16.57 -20.14
CA ASP A 83 -2.82 15.83 -19.90
C ASP A 83 -3.14 15.69 -18.40
N VAL A 84 -2.23 16.07 -17.51
CA VAL A 84 -2.48 16.03 -16.05
C VAL A 84 -3.54 17.06 -15.68
N CYS A 85 -4.66 16.58 -15.13
CA CYS A 85 -5.78 17.43 -14.74
C CYS A 85 -6.06 17.45 -13.23
N GLU A 86 -5.51 16.51 -12.48
CA GLU A 86 -5.70 16.41 -11.02
C GLU A 86 -4.53 15.65 -10.39
N THR A 87 -4.18 15.97 -9.15
CA THR A 87 -3.15 15.25 -8.39
C THR A 87 -3.56 15.11 -6.94
N ASP A 88 -3.43 13.90 -6.41
CA ASP A 88 -3.66 13.61 -5.00
C ASP A 88 -2.48 12.82 -4.43
N LEU A 89 -2.14 13.08 -3.17
CA LEU A 89 -1.05 12.43 -2.46
C LEU A 89 -1.50 12.03 -1.06
N VAL A 90 -1.37 10.74 -0.76
CA VAL A 90 -1.65 10.18 0.57
C VAL A 90 -0.37 9.59 1.12
N ASN A 91 0.04 10.06 2.30
CA ASN A 91 1.18 9.54 3.03
C ASN A 91 0.70 8.61 4.15
N SER A 92 1.07 7.32 4.06
CA SER A 92 0.86 6.34 5.14
C SER A 92 2.17 6.05 5.84
N ARG A 93 2.26 6.42 7.14
CA ARG A 93 3.44 6.15 7.98
C ARG A 93 3.78 4.67 8.07
N TYR A 94 2.76 3.79 8.05
CA TYR A 94 2.91 2.35 8.14
C TYR A 94 2.33 1.71 6.87
N GLY A 95 3.14 1.60 5.82
CA GLY A 95 2.74 0.98 4.55
C GLY A 95 3.09 -0.51 4.45
N TYR A 96 4.28 -0.88 4.93
CA TYR A 96 4.83 -2.23 4.77
C TYR A 96 5.28 -2.79 6.11
N VAL A 97 5.03 -4.09 6.28
CA VAL A 97 5.74 -4.90 7.28
C VAL A 97 7.08 -5.27 6.66
N VAL A 98 8.18 -4.87 7.30
CA VAL A 98 9.54 -5.12 6.83
C VAL A 98 10.18 -6.19 7.71
N ASN A 99 10.42 -7.36 7.13
CA ASN A 99 11.01 -8.49 7.82
C ASN A 99 12.54 -8.31 7.91
N THR A 100 13.03 -7.91 9.09
CA THR A 100 14.47 -7.84 9.36
C THR A 100 15.03 -9.22 9.72
N ILE A 101 16.35 -9.39 9.63
CA ILE A 101 17.02 -10.60 10.13
C ILE A 101 16.66 -10.81 11.62
N GLY A 102 16.27 -12.04 11.97
CA GLY A 102 15.84 -12.41 13.33
C GLY A 102 14.46 -11.89 13.74
N TYR A 103 13.62 -11.42 12.80
CA TYR A 103 12.28 -10.92 13.16
C TYR A 103 11.39 -11.98 13.80
N ILE A 104 11.53 -13.25 13.41
CA ILE A 104 10.71 -14.37 13.93
C ILE A 104 10.88 -14.50 15.45
N ASP A 105 12.12 -14.50 15.94
CA ASP A 105 12.41 -14.64 17.37
C ASP A 105 11.88 -13.45 18.17
N LYS A 106 12.02 -12.24 17.63
CA LYS A 106 11.48 -11.01 18.24
C LYS A 106 9.95 -11.03 18.27
N LEU A 107 9.33 -11.48 17.19
CA LEU A 107 7.88 -11.54 17.05
C LEU A 107 7.29 -12.58 18.00
N LYS A 108 7.98 -13.69 18.25
CA LYS A 108 7.59 -14.69 19.26
C LYS A 108 7.46 -14.06 20.65
N ILE A 109 8.46 -13.29 21.10
CA ILE A 109 8.44 -12.61 22.40
C ILE A 109 7.23 -11.66 22.50
N ILE A 110 6.97 -10.89 21.44
CA ILE A 110 5.85 -9.94 21.40
C ILE A 110 4.50 -10.68 21.47
N ARG A 111 4.33 -11.75 20.69
CA ARG A 111 3.11 -12.56 20.67
C ARG A 111 2.84 -13.21 22.02
N GLU A 112 3.86 -13.84 22.62
CA GLU A 112 3.76 -14.45 23.94
C GLU A 112 3.36 -13.44 25.02
N TYR A 113 3.88 -12.21 24.96
CA TYR A 113 3.48 -11.15 25.87
C TYR A 113 2.00 -10.79 25.72
N PHE A 114 1.52 -10.52 24.50
CA PHE A 114 0.11 -10.14 24.29
C PHE A 114 -0.84 -11.28 24.65
N ASP A 115 -0.50 -12.52 24.32
CA ASP A 115 -1.26 -13.70 24.73
C ASP A 115 -1.31 -13.83 26.26
N SER A 116 -0.20 -13.55 26.97
CA SER A 116 -0.14 -13.65 28.45
C SER A 116 -1.10 -12.68 29.17
N ILE A 117 -1.46 -11.58 28.53
CA ILE A 117 -2.41 -10.59 29.06
C ILE A 117 -3.81 -10.68 28.42
N GLY A 118 -4.08 -11.76 27.67
CA GLY A 118 -5.39 -12.02 27.06
C GLY A 118 -5.71 -11.13 25.85
N LEU A 119 -4.71 -10.53 25.21
CA LEU A 119 -4.90 -9.71 24.01
C LEU A 119 -4.53 -10.49 22.75
N HIS A 120 -5.51 -10.67 21.86
CA HIS A 120 -5.29 -11.34 20.59
C HIS A 120 -4.91 -10.36 19.48
N LEU A 121 -3.80 -10.64 18.80
CA LEU A 121 -3.35 -9.87 17.64
C LEU A 121 -4.09 -10.32 16.38
N CYS A 122 -4.54 -9.36 15.56
CA CYS A 122 -5.22 -9.64 14.30
C CYS A 122 -4.98 -8.55 13.25
N GLY A 123 -4.58 -8.95 12.05
CA GLY A 123 -4.34 -8.09 10.91
C GLY A 123 -2.86 -7.79 10.67
N ARG A 124 -2.57 -7.29 9.46
CA ARG A 124 -1.22 -7.07 8.88
C ARG A 124 -0.20 -6.49 9.87
N PHE A 125 -0.54 -5.39 10.54
CA PHE A 125 0.39 -4.72 11.45
C PHE A 125 0.38 -5.27 12.88
N ALA A 126 -0.75 -5.77 13.36
CA ALA A 126 -0.85 -6.35 14.70
C ALA A 126 -0.10 -7.69 14.77
N GLU A 127 -0.26 -8.52 13.74
CA GLU A 127 0.44 -9.80 13.59
C GLU A 127 1.87 -9.60 13.07
N PHE A 128 2.19 -8.41 12.56
CA PHE A 128 3.46 -8.09 11.90
C PHE A 128 3.80 -9.10 10.79
N GLU A 129 2.80 -9.37 9.95
CA GLU A 129 2.90 -10.27 8.80
C GLU A 129 2.53 -9.53 7.52
N TYR A 130 3.18 -9.89 6.41
CA TYR A 130 2.87 -9.31 5.11
C TYR A 130 1.58 -9.91 4.54
N LEU A 131 0.44 -9.42 5.02
CA LEU A 131 -0.89 -9.94 4.68
C LEU A 131 -1.61 -9.09 3.64
N ASN A 132 -2.32 -9.76 2.72
CA ASN A 132 -3.33 -9.17 1.86
C ASN A 132 -4.70 -9.17 2.56
N MET A 133 -5.66 -8.42 1.99
CA MET A 133 -6.98 -8.23 2.61
C MET A 133 -7.75 -9.54 2.84
N ASP A 134 -7.70 -10.49 1.90
CA ASP A 134 -8.38 -11.79 2.03
C ASP A 134 -7.88 -12.58 3.24
N VAL A 135 -6.57 -12.51 3.52
CA VAL A 135 -5.94 -13.17 4.67
C VAL A 135 -6.33 -12.48 5.97
N VAL A 136 -6.34 -11.14 6.00
CA VAL A 136 -6.79 -10.38 7.17
C VAL A 136 -8.25 -10.71 7.51
N VAL A 137 -9.12 -10.80 6.50
CA VAL A 137 -10.52 -11.19 6.68
C VAL A 137 -10.63 -12.62 7.22
N ARG A 138 -9.88 -13.56 6.66
CA ARG A 138 -9.83 -14.96 7.14
C ARG A 138 -9.40 -15.04 8.60
N HIS A 139 -8.28 -14.41 8.96
CA HIS A 139 -7.76 -14.39 10.33
C HIS A 139 -8.78 -13.77 11.31
N SER A 140 -9.49 -12.73 10.87
CA SER A 140 -10.54 -12.10 11.66
C SER A 140 -11.69 -13.07 11.98
N PHE A 141 -12.14 -13.85 10.99
CA PHE A 141 -13.17 -14.88 11.20
C PHE A 141 -12.69 -16.01 12.12
N GLU A 142 -11.46 -16.48 11.93
CA GLU A 142 -10.86 -17.52 12.75
C GLU A 142 -10.72 -17.08 14.21
N LEU A 143 -10.26 -15.84 14.44
CA LEU A 143 -10.15 -15.28 15.77
C LEU A 143 -11.53 -15.11 16.44
N ALA A 144 -12.52 -14.59 15.72
CA ALA A 144 -13.87 -14.44 16.24
C ALA A 144 -14.47 -15.80 16.68
N LYS A 145 -14.22 -16.86 15.90
CA LYS A 145 -14.63 -18.22 16.27
C LYS A 145 -13.90 -18.71 17.52
N LYS A 146 -12.57 -18.53 17.61
CA LYS A 146 -11.77 -18.92 18.78
C LYS A 146 -12.25 -18.23 20.07
N ILE A 147 -12.50 -16.92 20.01
CA ILE A 147 -13.00 -16.15 21.17
C ILE A 147 -14.37 -16.69 21.61
N LYS A 148 -15.26 -16.93 20.65
CA LYS A 148 -16.58 -17.50 20.93
C LYS A 148 -16.47 -18.86 21.61
N ASP A 149 -15.69 -19.79 21.05
CA ASP A 149 -15.54 -21.14 21.57
C ASP A 149 -14.91 -21.17 22.97
N ASN A 150 -13.92 -20.30 23.25
CA ASN A 150 -13.32 -20.17 24.58
C ASN A 150 -14.32 -19.62 25.63
N THR A 151 -15.16 -18.65 25.24
CA THR A 151 -16.19 -18.09 26.12
C THR A 151 -17.21 -19.17 26.53
N TYR A 152 -17.53 -20.13 25.64
CA TYR A 152 -18.41 -21.25 25.96
C TYR A 152 -17.79 -22.30 26.89
N MET A 153 -16.45 -22.40 26.96
CA MET A 153 -15.75 -23.33 27.85
C MET A 153 -15.57 -22.78 29.25
N GLU A 154 -15.44 -21.46 29.42
CA GLU A 154 -15.36 -20.80 30.74
C GLU A 154 -16.73 -20.62 31.42
N ALA A 155 -17.82 -20.66 30.65
CA ALA A 155 -19.20 -20.53 31.16
C ALA A 155 -19.85 -21.86 31.59
N LYS A 156 -19.10 -22.97 31.59
CA LYS A 156 -19.52 -24.30 32.08
C LYS A 156 -18.76 -24.67 33.34
#